data_AF-A0A2J6I4T6-F1
#
_entry.id   AF-A0A2J6I4T6-F1
#
_cell.length_a   1.000
_cell.length_b   1.000
_cell.length_c   1.000
_cell.angle_alpha   90.00
_cell.angle_beta   90.00
_cell.angle_gamma   90.00
#
_symmetry.space_group_name_H-M   'P 1'
#
loop_
_entity.id
_entity.type
_entity.pdbx_description
1 polymer ?
#
loop_
_entity_poly.entity_id
_entity_poly.type
_entity_poly.pdbx_seq_one_letter_code
_entity_poly.pdbx_strand_id
1 'polypeptide(L)'
;MNKSSNYYQIEKIGGISGIVSIIFYVSAVLIPMPDPIPRLMAFTFPLLWIISYMALYHFLKKEKHTPTLEIAYIFGVIGAAIACSFLVIQQANFIWHNEAMEVAKTDEAKALLKAAFRAVNRVQAGLDVAFDIFITIATILFGINMARSSKLPSFLGIVMSIIAGTLLVLNMITFPVGPAEAGLIDVGPFLGIWMMVVYIWFTVVVYKQQ
;
A
#
# COMPACT_ATOMS: atom_id res chain seq x y z
N MET A 1 -13.43 -9.26 33.35
CA MET A 1 -12.93 -9.60 31.99
C MET A 1 -12.03 -8.47 31.49
N ASN A 2 -10.77 -8.79 31.23
CA ASN A 2 -9.67 -7.85 31.00
C ASN A 2 -9.73 -7.26 29.57
N LYS A 3 -10.68 -6.35 29.30
CA LYS A 3 -10.83 -5.71 27.97
C LYS A 3 -9.53 -5.02 27.51
N SER A 4 -8.70 -4.52 28.43
CA SER A 4 -7.43 -3.87 28.08
C SER A 4 -6.47 -4.81 27.34
N SER A 5 -6.38 -6.10 27.73
CA SER A 5 -5.43 -7.06 27.19
C SER A 5 -5.54 -7.25 25.67
N ASN A 6 -6.75 -7.42 25.14
CA ASN A 6 -6.95 -7.70 23.71
C ASN A 6 -6.63 -6.49 22.81
N TYR A 7 -6.90 -5.27 23.29
CA TYR A 7 -6.58 -4.05 22.53
C TYR A 7 -5.07 -3.80 22.43
N TYR A 8 -4.28 -4.12 23.45
CA TYR A 8 -2.83 -4.01 23.36
C TYR A 8 -2.23 -5.06 22.42
N GLN A 9 -2.85 -6.25 22.32
CA GLN A 9 -2.39 -7.27 21.39
C GLN A 9 -2.58 -6.85 19.93
N ILE A 10 -3.71 -6.22 19.57
CA ILE A 10 -3.91 -5.81 18.17
C ILE A 10 -2.96 -4.70 17.74
N GLU A 11 -2.61 -3.77 18.63
CA GLU A 11 -1.64 -2.70 18.34
C GLU A 11 -0.24 -3.26 18.04
N LYS A 12 0.20 -4.24 18.83
CA LYS A 12 1.48 -4.93 18.61
C LYS A 12 1.48 -5.71 17.30
N ILE A 13 0.42 -6.48 17.06
CA ILE A 13 0.27 -7.28 15.84
C ILE A 13 0.28 -6.36 14.62
N GLY A 14 -0.47 -5.26 14.64
CA GLY A 14 -0.52 -4.36 13.49
C GLY A 14 0.75 -3.54 13.28
N GLY A 15 1.48 -3.17 14.34
CA GLY A 15 2.81 -2.56 14.19
C GLY A 15 3.78 -3.49 13.45
N ILE A 16 3.85 -4.75 13.86
CA ILE A 16 4.66 -5.78 13.18
C ILE A 16 4.13 -6.03 11.76
N SER A 17 2.82 -6.13 11.58
CA SER A 17 2.19 -6.35 10.26
C SER A 17 2.54 -5.25 9.28
N GLY A 18 2.59 -3.99 9.71
CA GLY A 18 2.99 -2.86 8.87
C GLY A 18 4.44 -2.97 8.39
N ILE A 19 5.36 -3.39 9.27
CA ILE A 19 6.76 -3.63 8.91
C ILE A 19 6.88 -4.79 7.93
N VAL A 20 6.25 -5.94 8.26
CA VAL A 20 6.30 -7.15 7.41
C VAL A 20 5.66 -6.91 6.05
N SER A 21 4.57 -6.14 5.98
CA SER A 21 3.93 -5.74 4.73
C SER A 21 4.93 -5.05 3.78
N ILE A 22 5.68 -4.07 4.29
CA ILE A 22 6.64 -3.32 3.46
C ILE A 22 7.80 -4.21 3.06
N ILE A 23 8.29 -5.06 3.96
CA ILE A 23 9.32 -6.06 3.62
C ILE A 23 8.83 -6.99 2.51
N PHE A 24 7.58 -7.47 2.58
CA PHE A 24 7.00 -8.35 1.57
C PHE A 24 6.89 -7.65 0.21
N TYR A 25 6.40 -6.40 0.19
CA TYR A 25 6.35 -5.60 -1.02
C TYR A 25 7.73 -5.42 -1.66
N VAL A 26 8.71 -4.93 -0.89
CA VAL A 26 10.08 -4.67 -1.39
C VAL A 26 10.75 -5.98 -1.83
N SER A 27 10.59 -7.06 -1.06
CA SER A 27 11.18 -8.35 -1.37
C SER A 27 10.61 -8.94 -2.65
N ALA A 28 9.28 -8.89 -2.83
CA ALA A 28 8.60 -9.41 -4.01
C ALA A 28 9.05 -8.71 -5.31
N VAL A 29 9.50 -7.46 -5.22
CA VAL A 29 9.94 -6.66 -6.37
C VAL A 29 11.46 -6.79 -6.62
N LEU A 30 12.27 -6.76 -5.56
CA LEU A 30 13.73 -6.62 -5.68
C LEU A 30 14.53 -7.92 -5.55
N ILE A 31 13.97 -8.95 -4.94
CA ILE A 31 14.70 -10.19 -4.65
C ILE A 31 14.29 -11.25 -5.68
N PRO A 32 15.23 -11.77 -6.49
CA PRO A 32 14.94 -12.88 -7.39
C PRO A 32 14.55 -14.13 -6.59
N MET A 33 13.37 -14.69 -6.87
CA MET A 33 12.84 -15.87 -6.19
C MET A 33 11.86 -16.64 -7.10
N PRO A 34 11.60 -17.93 -6.85
CA PRO A 34 10.63 -18.71 -7.61
C PRO A 34 9.22 -18.09 -7.57
N ASP A 35 8.57 -17.98 -8.73
CA ASP A 35 7.29 -17.28 -8.97
C ASP A 35 6.17 -17.45 -7.93
N PRO A 36 5.98 -18.62 -7.26
CA PRO A 36 4.96 -18.74 -6.22
C PRO A 36 5.23 -17.85 -4.99
N ILE A 37 6.51 -17.62 -4.64
CA ILE A 37 6.91 -16.87 -3.45
C ILE A 37 6.64 -15.36 -3.56
N PRO A 38 7.09 -14.63 -4.60
CA PRO A 38 6.84 -13.20 -4.71
C PRO A 38 5.35 -12.93 -4.92
N ARG A 39 4.63 -13.86 -5.55
CA ARG A 39 3.16 -13.82 -5.66
C ARG A 39 2.47 -13.92 -4.31
N LEU A 40 2.86 -14.89 -3.48
CA LEU A 40 2.33 -15.02 -2.12
C LEU A 40 2.61 -13.75 -1.30
N MET A 41 3.82 -13.20 -1.39
CA MET A 41 4.18 -11.95 -0.74
C MET A 41 3.33 -10.78 -1.26
N ALA A 42 3.19 -10.65 -2.58
CA ALA A 42 2.39 -9.61 -3.23
C ALA A 42 0.91 -9.64 -2.81
N PHE A 43 0.33 -10.84 -2.66
CA PHE A 43 -1.07 -10.98 -2.23
C PHE A 43 -1.25 -10.78 -0.73
N THR A 44 -0.21 -11.04 0.05
CA THR A 44 -0.27 -10.93 1.51
C THR A 44 -0.03 -9.50 2.00
N PHE A 45 0.81 -8.71 1.32
CA PHE A 45 1.16 -7.38 1.81
C PHE A 45 -0.05 -6.45 2.02
N PRO A 46 -1.08 -6.40 1.14
CA PRO A 46 -2.21 -5.50 1.34
C PRO A 46 -3.09 -5.95 2.52
N LEU A 47 -3.18 -7.26 2.76
CA LEU A 47 -3.89 -7.81 3.91
C LEU A 47 -3.20 -7.40 5.22
N LEU A 48 -1.87 -7.44 5.25
CA LEU A 48 -1.09 -6.96 6.39
C LEU A 48 -1.25 -5.44 6.61
N TRP A 49 -1.43 -4.67 5.54
CA TRP A 49 -1.77 -3.24 5.65
C TRP A 49 -3.13 -2.98 6.29
N ILE A 50 -4.14 -3.78 5.99
CA ILE A 50 -5.45 -3.66 6.65
C ILE A 50 -5.29 -3.82 8.17
N ILE A 51 -4.53 -4.83 8.60
CA ILE A 51 -4.26 -5.09 10.02
C ILE A 51 -3.47 -3.92 10.64
N SER A 52 -2.48 -3.39 9.93
CA SER A 52 -1.65 -2.28 10.43
C SER A 52 -2.43 -0.97 10.52
N TYR A 53 -3.31 -0.66 9.57
CA TYR A 53 -4.21 0.49 9.65
C TYR A 53 -5.23 0.38 10.78
N MET A 54 -5.79 -0.81 11.01
CA MET A 54 -6.68 -1.06 12.14
C MET A 54 -5.97 -0.82 13.49
N ALA A 55 -4.73 -1.27 13.62
CA ALA A 55 -3.92 -1.03 14.82
C ALA A 55 -3.59 0.46 15.01
N LEU A 56 -3.15 1.14 13.96
CA LEU A 56 -2.84 2.57 14.01
C LEU A 56 -4.08 3.41 14.34
N TYR A 57 -5.22 3.07 13.75
CA TYR A 57 -6.53 3.66 14.07
C TYR A 57 -6.86 3.50 15.56
N HIS A 58 -6.80 2.27 16.08
CA HIS A 58 -7.09 2.02 17.49
C HIS A 58 -6.16 2.80 18.42
N PHE A 59 -4.86 2.83 18.10
CA PHE A 59 -3.87 3.54 18.90
C PHE A 59 -4.15 5.04 18.97
N LEU A 60 -4.37 5.68 17.82
CA LEU A 60 -4.64 7.13 17.76
C LEU A 60 -6.01 7.47 18.37
N LYS A 61 -7.00 6.59 18.18
CA LYS A 61 -8.36 6.77 18.72
C LYS A 61 -8.38 6.82 20.25
N LYS A 62 -7.48 6.08 20.93
CA LYS A 62 -7.35 6.12 22.39
C LYS A 62 -7.00 7.51 22.92
N GLU A 63 -6.28 8.31 22.13
CA GLU A 63 -5.93 9.67 22.49
C GLU A 63 -7.01 10.65 22.09
N LYS A 64 -7.43 10.61 20.82
CA LYS A 64 -8.48 11.49 20.31
C LYS A 64 -9.22 10.84 19.16
N HIS A 65 -10.53 10.70 19.32
CA HIS A 65 -11.40 10.25 18.25
C HIS A 65 -11.82 11.42 17.37
N THR A 66 -11.53 11.34 16.07
CA THR A 66 -11.85 12.40 15.10
C THR A 66 -12.47 11.80 13.83
N PRO A 67 -13.34 12.53 13.12
CA PRO A 67 -13.85 12.09 11.83
C PRO A 67 -12.74 11.84 10.79
N THR A 68 -11.67 12.64 10.82
CA THR A 68 -10.54 12.46 9.91
C THR A 68 -9.82 11.14 10.14
N LEU A 69 -9.74 10.66 11.39
CA LEU A 69 -9.14 9.37 11.73
C LEU A 69 -10.01 8.20 11.26
N GLU A 70 -11.34 8.31 11.37
CA GLU A 70 -12.27 7.30 10.84
C GLU A 70 -12.18 7.21 9.30
N ILE A 71 -12.18 8.35 8.62
CA ILE A 71 -12.02 8.42 7.16
C ILE A 71 -10.66 7.83 6.75
N ALA A 72 -9.58 8.18 7.46
CA ALA A 72 -8.25 7.62 7.20
C ALA A 72 -8.25 6.09 7.25
N TYR A 73 -8.87 5.52 8.27
CA TYR A 73 -8.99 4.08 8.42
C TYR A 73 -9.81 3.43 7.29
N ILE A 74 -11.00 3.96 7.02
CA ILE A 74 -11.89 3.42 5.97
C ILE A 74 -11.19 3.48 4.60
N PHE A 75 -10.58 4.63 4.26
CA PHE A 75 -9.88 4.80 3.00
C PHE A 75 -8.65 3.91 2.91
N GLY A 76 -7.92 3.71 4.01
CA GLY A 76 -6.78 2.80 4.06
C GLY A 76 -7.18 1.35 3.80
N VAL A 77 -8.31 0.91 4.37
CA VAL A 77 -8.86 -0.44 4.13
C VAL A 77 -9.31 -0.59 2.68
N ILE A 78 -10.02 0.40 2.13
CA ILE A 78 -10.45 0.40 0.71
C ILE A 78 -9.23 0.37 -0.21
N GLY A 79 -8.24 1.24 0.01
CA GLY A 79 -7.01 1.28 -0.76
C GLY A 79 -6.29 -0.06 -0.73
N ALA A 80 -6.10 -0.65 0.45
CA ALA A 80 -5.47 -1.97 0.58
C ALA A 80 -6.28 -3.10 -0.11
N ALA A 81 -7.62 -3.05 -0.07
CA ALA A 81 -8.45 -4.02 -0.78
C ALA A 81 -8.34 -3.86 -2.32
N ILE A 82 -8.30 -2.62 -2.81
CA ILE A 82 -8.03 -2.34 -4.24
C ILE A 82 -6.63 -2.84 -4.61
N ALA A 83 -5.63 -2.60 -3.76
CA ALA A 83 -4.27 -3.11 -3.96
C ALA A 83 -4.22 -4.62 -4.15
N CYS A 84 -4.83 -5.35 -3.22
CA CYS A 84 -4.97 -6.80 -3.34
C CYS A 84 -5.64 -7.22 -4.66
N SER A 85 -6.73 -6.53 -5.01
CA SER A 85 -7.51 -6.86 -6.21
C SER A 85 -6.70 -6.64 -7.49
N PHE A 86 -6.07 -5.47 -7.66
CA PHE A 86 -5.34 -5.19 -8.88
C PHE A 86 -4.08 -6.06 -9.01
N LEU A 87 -3.39 -6.39 -7.91
CA LEU A 87 -2.22 -7.27 -7.94
C LEU A 87 -2.58 -8.69 -8.35
N VAL A 88 -3.70 -9.22 -7.86
CA VAL A 88 -4.20 -10.54 -8.27
C VAL A 88 -4.53 -10.55 -9.75
N ILE A 89 -5.26 -9.54 -10.24
CA ILE A 89 -5.59 -9.42 -11.67
C ILE A 89 -4.31 -9.25 -12.49
N GLN A 90 -3.33 -8.49 -12.02
CA GLN A 90 -2.07 -8.22 -12.71
C GLN A 90 -1.25 -9.49 -12.87
N GLN A 91 -1.07 -10.26 -11.80
CA GLN A 91 -0.38 -11.54 -11.84
C GLN A 91 -1.10 -12.54 -12.76
N ALA A 92 -2.44 -12.62 -12.69
CA ALA A 92 -3.22 -13.49 -13.58
C ALA A 92 -3.04 -13.13 -15.07
N ASN A 93 -3.10 -11.83 -15.39
CA ASN A 93 -2.90 -11.35 -16.76
C ASN A 93 -1.50 -11.66 -17.29
N PHE A 94 -0.46 -11.48 -16.47
CA PHE A 94 0.91 -11.85 -16.88
C PHE A 94 1.05 -13.33 -17.18
N ILE A 95 0.50 -14.21 -16.31
CA ILE A 95 0.55 -15.66 -16.49
C ILE A 95 -0.16 -16.07 -17.78
N TRP A 96 -1.42 -15.66 -17.95
CA TRP A 96 -2.21 -16.03 -19.13
C TRP A 96 -1.64 -15.44 -20.43
N HIS A 97 -1.05 -14.25 -20.37
CA HIS A 97 -0.36 -13.67 -21.51
C HIS A 97 0.86 -14.50 -21.92
N ASN A 98 1.69 -14.90 -20.95
CA ASN A 98 2.88 -15.70 -21.21
C ASN A 98 2.50 -17.07 -21.79
N GLU A 99 1.53 -17.76 -21.20
CA GLU A 99 1.01 -19.04 -21.72
C GLU A 99 0.50 -18.91 -23.16
N ALA A 100 -0.27 -17.87 -23.45
CA ALA A 100 -0.78 -17.62 -24.81
C ALA A 100 0.34 -17.30 -25.81
N MET A 101 1.38 -16.58 -25.38
CA MET A 101 2.54 -16.24 -26.21
C MET A 101 3.40 -17.47 -26.55
N GLU A 102 3.50 -18.44 -25.65
CA GLU A 102 4.25 -19.69 -25.89
C GLU A 102 3.62 -20.55 -26.99
N VAL A 103 2.29 -20.59 -27.07
CA VAL A 103 1.56 -21.41 -28.06
C VAL A 103 1.32 -20.69 -29.40
N ALA A 104 1.54 -19.37 -29.47
CA ALA A 104 1.33 -18.57 -30.67
C ALA A 104 2.36 -18.86 -31.76
N LYS A 105 1.91 -19.38 -32.91
CA LYS A 105 2.77 -19.84 -34.00
C LYS A 105 3.10 -18.78 -35.05
N THR A 106 2.28 -17.73 -35.18
CA THR A 106 2.46 -16.69 -36.20
C THR A 106 2.75 -15.34 -35.58
N ASP A 107 3.40 -14.47 -36.34
CA ASP A 107 3.72 -13.12 -35.89
C ASP A 107 2.46 -12.27 -35.74
N GLU A 108 1.44 -12.49 -36.56
CA GLU A 108 0.13 -11.84 -36.45
C GLU A 108 -0.56 -12.21 -35.14
N ALA A 109 -0.53 -13.49 -34.74
CA ALA A 109 -1.10 -13.96 -33.49
C ALA A 109 -0.38 -13.33 -32.28
N LYS A 110 0.96 -13.28 -32.32
CA LYS A 110 1.76 -12.62 -31.28
C LYS A 110 1.49 -11.11 -31.20
N ALA A 111 1.35 -10.44 -32.33
CA ALA A 111 1.02 -9.02 -32.39
C ALA A 111 -0.37 -8.74 -31.79
N LEU A 112 -1.35 -9.57 -32.10
CA LEU A 112 -2.70 -9.50 -31.53
C LEU A 112 -2.68 -9.71 -30.01
N LEU A 113 -1.96 -10.74 -29.52
CA LEU A 113 -1.82 -10.99 -28.08
C LEU A 113 -1.16 -9.83 -27.34
N LYS A 114 -0.10 -9.23 -27.92
CA LYS A 114 0.54 -8.03 -27.36
C LYS A 114 -0.40 -6.83 -27.36
N ALA A 115 -1.24 -6.66 -28.39
CA ALA A 115 -2.24 -5.60 -28.41
C ALA A 115 -3.32 -5.80 -27.34
N ALA A 116 -3.83 -7.03 -27.21
CA ALA A 116 -4.80 -7.40 -26.16
C ALA A 116 -4.21 -7.18 -24.76
N PHE A 117 -2.98 -7.64 -24.52
CA PHE A 117 -2.29 -7.46 -23.25
C PHE A 117 -2.12 -5.99 -22.88
N ARG A 118 -1.70 -5.14 -23.84
CA ARG A 118 -1.61 -3.69 -23.63
C ARG A 118 -2.97 -3.06 -23.30
N ALA A 119 -4.05 -3.51 -23.94
CA ALA A 119 -5.39 -2.99 -23.66
C ALA A 119 -5.84 -3.34 -22.23
N VAL A 120 -5.63 -4.59 -21.80
CA VAL A 120 -6.00 -5.01 -20.44
C VAL A 120 -5.11 -4.34 -19.39
N ASN A 121 -3.79 -4.20 -19.63
CA ASN A 121 -2.90 -3.47 -18.72
C ASN A 121 -3.32 -2.02 -18.49
N ARG A 122 -3.89 -1.34 -19.49
CA ARG A 122 -4.42 0.02 -19.31
C ARG A 122 -5.61 0.07 -18.36
N VAL A 123 -6.46 -0.96 -18.33
CA VAL A 123 -7.54 -1.08 -17.34
C VAL A 123 -6.95 -1.22 -15.93
N GLN A 124 -5.86 -1.98 -15.80
CA GLN A 124 -5.17 -2.18 -14.53
C GLN A 124 -4.47 -0.93 -14.04
N ALA A 125 -3.85 -0.15 -14.93
CA ALA A 125 -3.32 1.16 -14.61
C ALA A 125 -4.41 2.10 -14.04
N GLY A 126 -5.64 2.01 -14.54
CA GLY A 126 -6.78 2.73 -13.95
C GLY A 126 -7.11 2.30 -12.51
N LEU A 127 -6.98 1.00 -12.20
CA LEU A 127 -7.15 0.48 -10.83
C LEU A 127 -6.01 0.92 -9.90
N ASP A 128 -4.78 0.99 -10.43
CA ASP A 128 -3.60 1.45 -9.70
C ASP A 128 -3.78 2.92 -9.26
N VAL A 129 -4.27 3.78 -10.16
CA VAL A 129 -4.60 5.17 -9.83
C VAL A 129 -5.72 5.26 -8.78
N ALA A 130 -6.73 4.40 -8.86
CA ALA A 130 -7.78 4.36 -7.84
C ALA A 130 -7.21 3.97 -6.47
N PHE A 131 -6.32 2.98 -6.43
CA PHE A 131 -5.56 2.62 -5.23
C PHE A 131 -4.78 3.83 -4.69
N ASP A 132 -4.04 4.54 -5.55
CA ASP A 132 -3.23 5.69 -5.17
C ASP A 132 -4.07 6.80 -4.53
N ILE A 133 -5.25 7.10 -5.07
CA ILE A 133 -6.17 8.09 -4.49
C ILE A 133 -6.55 7.69 -3.06
N PHE A 134 -7.02 6.47 -2.84
CA PHE A 134 -7.45 6.03 -1.51
C PHE A 134 -6.28 5.95 -0.53
N ILE A 135 -5.15 5.37 -0.95
CA ILE A 135 -4.02 5.14 -0.05
C ILE A 135 -3.32 6.45 0.34
N THR A 136 -3.18 7.40 -0.59
CA THR A 136 -2.54 8.69 -0.29
C THR A 136 -3.42 9.55 0.59
N ILE A 137 -4.73 9.63 0.32
CA ILE A 137 -5.66 10.36 1.20
C ILE A 137 -5.67 9.74 2.60
N ALA A 138 -5.77 8.41 2.71
CA ALA A 138 -5.68 7.72 3.99
C ALA A 138 -4.38 8.08 4.73
N THR A 139 -3.26 8.05 4.02
CA THR A 139 -1.92 8.32 4.58
C THR A 139 -1.76 9.77 5.01
N ILE A 140 -2.29 10.74 4.24
CA ILE A 140 -2.32 12.16 4.63
C ILE A 140 -3.12 12.34 5.92
N LEU A 141 -4.30 11.73 6.02
CA LEU A 141 -5.18 11.88 7.18
C LEU A 141 -4.63 11.16 8.41
N PHE A 142 -4.02 9.99 8.27
CA PHE A 142 -3.25 9.36 9.34
C PHE A 142 -2.09 10.25 9.78
N GLY A 143 -1.36 10.85 8.82
CA GLY A 143 -0.25 11.76 9.11
C GLY A 143 -0.68 13.00 9.89
N ILE A 144 -1.82 13.61 9.54
CA ILE A 144 -2.38 14.74 10.29
C ILE A 144 -2.76 14.33 11.72
N ASN A 145 -3.36 13.15 11.91
CA ASN A 145 -3.74 12.67 13.25
C ASN A 145 -2.50 12.30 14.08
N MET A 146 -1.48 11.69 13.47
CA MET A 146 -0.19 11.41 14.12
C MET A 146 0.53 12.70 14.51
N ALA A 147 0.52 13.73 13.64
CA ALA A 147 1.18 15.00 13.90
C ALA A 147 0.59 15.74 15.13
N ARG A 148 -0.66 15.43 15.47
CA ARG A 148 -1.40 15.97 16.61
C ARG A 148 -1.37 15.06 17.84
N SER A 149 -0.76 13.88 17.74
CA SER A 149 -0.63 12.94 18.84
C SER A 149 0.47 13.40 19.80
N SER A 150 0.22 13.33 21.10
CA SER A 150 1.22 13.51 22.15
C SER A 150 2.15 12.29 22.31
N LYS A 151 1.75 11.13 21.78
CA LYS A 151 2.48 9.86 21.89
C LYS A 151 3.46 9.61 20.74
N LEU A 152 3.26 10.27 19.60
CA LEU A 152 4.12 10.15 18.43
C LEU A 152 4.76 11.50 18.11
N PRO A 153 6.04 11.54 17.72
CA PRO A 153 6.66 12.77 17.24
C PRO A 153 5.91 13.35 16.04
N SER A 154 5.66 14.66 16.07
CA SER A 154 4.83 15.32 15.06
C SER A 154 5.42 15.23 13.65
N PHE A 155 6.75 15.23 13.53
CA PHE A 155 7.44 15.15 12.25
C PHE A 155 7.12 13.87 11.46
N LEU A 156 6.85 12.74 12.14
CA LEU A 156 6.47 11.49 11.49
C LEU A 156 5.22 11.67 10.64
N GLY A 157 4.22 12.35 11.23
CA GLY A 157 2.97 12.64 10.56
C GLY A 157 3.11 13.68 9.45
N ILE A 158 3.83 14.78 9.71
CA ILE A 158 4.03 15.86 8.75
C ILE A 158 4.72 15.38 7.48
N VAL A 159 5.86 14.69 7.62
CA VAL A 159 6.63 14.18 6.48
C VAL A 159 5.81 13.14 5.71
N MET A 160 5.09 12.26 6.41
CA MET A 160 4.21 11.26 5.78
C MET A 160 3.12 11.93 4.94
N SER A 161 2.45 12.97 5.46
CA SER A 161 1.44 13.72 4.73
C SER A 161 2.02 14.44 3.51
N ILE A 162 3.23 15.01 3.60
CA ILE A 162 3.88 15.69 2.48
C ILE A 162 4.20 14.70 1.36
N ILE A 163 4.87 13.58 1.68
CA ILE A 163 5.24 12.57 0.67
C ILE A 163 3.98 12.01 -0.03
N ALA A 164 2.95 11.65 0.74
CA ALA A 164 1.69 11.15 0.20
C ALA A 164 0.95 12.22 -0.64
N GLY A 165 0.96 13.48 -0.21
CA GLY A 165 0.41 14.59 -0.98
C GLY A 165 1.12 14.82 -2.31
N THR A 166 2.45 14.77 -2.31
CA THR A 166 3.26 14.85 -3.54
C THR A 166 2.95 13.68 -4.47
N LEU A 167 2.91 12.44 -3.96
CA LEU A 167 2.56 11.26 -4.74
C LEU A 167 1.19 11.41 -5.40
N LEU A 168 0.17 11.82 -4.63
CA LEU A 168 -1.18 12.04 -5.17
C LEU A 168 -1.19 13.09 -6.28
N VAL A 169 -0.56 14.23 -6.05
CA VAL A 169 -0.52 15.32 -7.05
C VAL A 169 0.17 14.85 -8.33
N LEU A 170 1.30 14.17 -8.24
CA LEU A 170 2.01 13.66 -9.41
C LEU A 170 1.15 12.66 -10.18
N ASN A 171 0.54 11.69 -9.49
CA ASN A 171 -0.35 10.72 -10.12
C ASN A 171 -1.56 11.36 -10.82
N MET A 172 -2.15 12.41 -10.24
CA MET A 172 -3.29 13.11 -10.86
C MET A 172 -2.87 13.93 -12.09
N ILE A 173 -1.67 14.52 -12.08
CA ILE A 173 -1.16 15.30 -13.22
C ILE A 173 -0.77 14.38 -14.38
N THR A 174 -0.20 13.20 -14.09
CA THR A 174 0.29 12.29 -15.13
C THR A 174 -0.76 11.30 -15.63
N PHE A 175 -1.92 11.21 -14.97
CA PHE A 175 -3.02 10.35 -15.41
C PHE A 175 -3.31 10.51 -16.91
N PRO A 176 -3.45 9.40 -17.68
CA PRO A 176 -3.59 8.00 -17.22
C PRO A 176 -2.27 7.21 -17.10
N VAL A 177 -1.11 7.86 -17.20
CA VAL A 177 0.20 7.20 -17.11
C VAL A 177 0.86 7.49 -15.76
N GLY A 178 1.69 6.56 -15.27
CA GLY A 178 2.41 6.74 -14.01
C GLY A 178 3.47 7.85 -14.10
N PRO A 179 3.88 8.46 -12.98
CA PRO A 179 4.88 9.54 -12.96
C PRO A 179 6.19 9.18 -13.66
N ALA A 180 6.72 7.98 -13.39
CA ALA A 180 7.95 7.49 -14.02
C ALA A 180 7.83 7.38 -15.55
N GLU A 181 6.69 6.87 -16.05
CA GLU A 181 6.43 6.76 -17.49
C GLU A 181 6.26 8.13 -18.16
N ALA A 182 5.76 9.12 -17.41
CA ALA A 182 5.67 10.51 -17.85
C ALA A 182 7.00 11.29 -17.76
N GLY A 183 8.09 10.64 -17.34
CA GLY A 183 9.41 11.28 -17.17
C GLY A 183 9.55 12.10 -15.88
N LEU A 184 8.63 11.94 -14.92
CA LEU A 184 8.71 12.52 -13.58
C LEU A 184 9.28 11.51 -12.57
N ILE A 185 9.60 12.00 -11.38
CA ILE A 185 10.06 11.15 -10.28
C ILE A 185 8.89 10.33 -9.70
N ASP A 186 9.13 9.04 -9.46
CA ASP A 186 8.22 8.20 -8.69
C ASP A 186 8.49 8.37 -7.18
N VAL A 187 7.48 8.85 -6.47
CA VAL A 187 7.54 9.13 -5.02
C VAL A 187 7.08 7.91 -4.21
N GLY A 188 6.48 6.91 -4.83
CA GLY A 188 5.98 5.68 -4.18
C GLY A 188 7.02 4.97 -3.32
N PRO A 189 8.25 4.71 -3.82
CA PRO A 189 9.30 4.09 -3.03
C PRO A 189 9.67 4.88 -1.76
N PHE A 190 9.68 6.21 -1.84
CA PHE A 190 9.95 7.08 -0.69
C PHE A 190 8.83 6.99 0.36
N LEU A 191 7.57 6.90 -0.09
CA LEU A 191 6.43 6.69 0.81
C LEU A 191 6.53 5.35 1.54
N GLY A 192 6.88 4.27 0.83
CA GLY A 192 7.07 2.95 1.41
C GLY A 192 8.15 2.93 2.49
N ILE A 193 9.31 3.54 2.22
CA ILE A 193 10.39 3.67 3.21
C ILE A 193 9.94 4.48 4.43
N TRP A 194 9.26 5.61 4.21
CA TRP A 194 8.80 6.44 5.32
C TRP A 194 7.73 5.75 6.17
N MET A 195 6.81 5.02 5.54
CA MET A 195 5.85 4.18 6.26
C MET A 195 6.55 3.12 7.11
N MET A 196 7.68 2.56 6.65
CA MET A 196 8.46 1.61 7.45
C MET A 196 9.00 2.27 8.72
N VAL A 197 9.55 3.49 8.60
CA VAL A 197 10.00 4.29 9.74
C VAL A 197 8.85 4.54 10.72
N VAL A 198 7.67 4.91 10.20
CA VAL A 198 6.47 5.12 11.02
C VAL A 198 6.08 3.86 11.78
N TYR A 199 6.01 2.70 11.13
CA TYR A 199 5.62 1.45 11.78
C TYR A 199 6.68 0.93 12.77
N ILE A 200 7.97 1.13 12.51
CA ILE A 200 9.04 0.85 13.48
C ILE A 200 8.83 1.71 14.73
N TRP A 201 8.64 3.02 14.56
CA TRP A 201 8.45 3.92 15.70
C TRP A 201 7.19 3.61 16.48
N PHE A 202 6.07 3.39 15.77
CA PHE A 202 4.80 2.98 16.35
C PHE A 202 4.96 1.71 17.18
N THR A 203 5.65 0.69 16.63
CA THR A 203 5.94 -0.55 17.35
C THR A 203 6.74 -0.27 18.62
N VAL A 204 7.83 0.49 18.55
CA VAL A 204 8.64 0.84 19.74
C VAL A 204 7.79 1.53 20.81
N VAL A 205 6.91 2.46 20.44
CA VAL A 205 6.04 3.18 21.37
C VAL A 205 5.02 2.24 22.01
N VAL A 206 4.38 1.36 21.24
CA VAL A 206 3.39 0.39 21.77
C VAL A 206 4.03 -0.57 22.77
N TYR A 207 5.27 -1.01 22.53
CA TYR A 207 5.97 -1.91 23.45
C TYR A 207 6.49 -1.21 24.72
N LYS A 208 6.75 0.10 24.68
CA LYS A 208 7.20 0.89 25.85
C LYS A 208 6.08 1.38 26.77
N GLN A 209 4.82 1.40 26.31
CA GLN A 209 3.67 1.85 27.11
C GLN A 209 3.16 0.79 28.11
N GLN A 210 4.00 -0.19 28.47
CA GLN A 210 3.77 -1.24 29.48
C GLN A 210 4.79 -1.10 30.60
#